data_AF-A0A3L7P486-F1
#
_entry.id   AF-A0A3L7P486-F1
#
_cell.length_a   1.000
_cell.length_b   1.000
_cell.length_c   1.000
_cell.angle_alpha   90.00
_cell.angle_beta   90.00
_cell.angle_gamma   90.00
#
_symmetry.space_group_name_H-M   'P 1'
#
loop_
_entity.id
_entity.type
_entity.pdbx_description
1 polymer ?
#
loop_
_entity_poly.entity_id
_entity_poly.type
_entity_poly.pdbx_seq_one_letter_code
_entity_poly.pdbx_strand_id
1 'polypeptide(L)' 'AEIASDLLQAGVRRFRIELLQESPDEVRHLVSQYRRLLDGSVTGDVVWKSLDAMNRVGITRGTLESKRNPLAIL' A
#
# COMPACT_ATOMS: atom_id res chain seq x y z
N ALA A 1 -1.98 0.35 1.45
CA ALA A 1 -1.55 1.77 1.52
C ALA A 1 -2.49 2.58 2.40
N GLU A 2 -3.81 2.41 2.24
CA GLU A 2 -4.83 3.18 2.96
C GLU A 2 -4.68 3.17 4.49
N ILE A 3 -4.40 2.01 5.12
CA ILE A 3 -4.21 1.92 6.58
C ILE A 3 -2.86 2.43 7.10
N ALA A 4 -1.92 2.80 6.22
CA ALA A 4 -0.56 3.13 6.65
C ALA A 4 -0.53 4.36 7.57
N SER A 5 -1.38 5.34 7.29
CA SER A 5 -1.54 6.54 8.12
C SER A 5 -2.05 6.20 9.52
N ASP A 6 -3.04 5.32 9.62
CA ASP A 6 -3.60 4.88 10.92
C ASP A 6 -2.56 4.10 11.73
N LEU A 7 -1.77 3.25 11.07
CA LEU A 7 -0.68 2.52 11.71
C LEU A 7 0.43 3.46 12.20
N LEU A 8 0.77 4.50 11.44
CA LEU A 8 1.69 5.55 11.88
C LEU A 8 1.14 6.28 13.12
N GLN A 9 -0.14 6.65 13.13
CA GLN A 9 -0.77 7.27 14.29
C GLN A 9 -0.78 6.33 15.50
N ALA A 10 -0.95 5.02 15.29
CA ALA A 10 -0.87 3.99 16.33
C ALA A 10 0.55 3.66 16.80
N GLY A 11 1.59 4.35 16.30
CA GLY A 11 2.97 4.17 16.75
C GLY A 11 3.80 3.16 15.95
N VAL A 12 3.27 2.56 14.89
CA VAL A 12 4.05 1.67 14.01
C VAL A 12 5.09 2.50 13.25
N ARG A 13 6.33 2.02 13.23
CA ARG A 13 7.46 2.71 12.56
C ARG A 13 8.23 1.82 11.59
N ARG A 14 7.99 0.51 11.62
CA ARG A 14 8.69 -0.46 10.77
C ARG A 14 7.72 -1.01 9.73
N PHE A 15 7.97 -0.66 8.48
CA PHE A 15 7.24 -1.15 7.31
C PHE A 15 8.20 -1.97 6.45
N ARG A 16 7.78 -3.15 6.02
CA ARG A 16 8.56 -4.02 5.12
C ARG A 16 7.92 -4.01 3.74
N ILE A 17 8.76 -3.92 2.73
CA ILE A 17 8.41 -4.11 1.33
C ILE A 17 9.01 -5.44 0.91
N GLU A 18 8.19 -6.33 0.36
CA GLU A 18 8.63 -7.57 -0.27
C GLU A 18 8.54 -7.42 -1.78
N LEU A 19 9.63 -7.76 -2.47
CA LEU A 19 9.77 -7.67 -3.92
C LEU A 19 9.79 -9.10 -4.47
N LEU A 20 9.19 -9.30 -5.62
CA LEU A 20 9.13 -10.59 -6.30
C LEU A 20 10.00 -10.58 -7.56
N GLN A 21 9.61 -9.80 -8.57
CA GLN A 21 10.23 -9.77 -9.89
C GLN A 21 10.33 -8.35 -10.46
N GLU A 22 10.31 -7.34 -9.60
CA GLU A 22 10.45 -5.94 -9.99
C GLU A 22 11.86 -5.63 -10.49
N SER A 23 11.94 -4.90 -11.60
CA SER A 23 13.18 -4.32 -12.12
C SER A 23 13.73 -3.23 -11.20
N PRO A 24 15.02 -2.86 -11.32
CA PRO A 24 15.61 -1.81 -10.48
C PRO A 24 14.88 -0.46 -10.54
N ASP A 25 14.34 -0.07 -11.70
CA ASP A 25 13.57 1.17 -11.84
C ASP A 25 12.21 1.10 -11.15
N GLU A 26 11.53 -0.04 -11.25
CA GLU A 26 10.28 -0.28 -10.55
C GLU A 26 10.50 -0.28 -9.03
N VAL A 27 11.57 -0.88 -8.53
CA VAL A 27 11.94 -0.85 -7.11
C VAL A 27 12.17 0.59 -6.63
N ARG A 28 12.92 1.40 -7.40
CA ARG A 28 13.16 2.81 -7.07
C ARG A 28 11.86 3.60 -6.98
N HIS A 29 10.98 3.43 -7.97
CA HIS A 29 9.69 4.11 -8.01
C HIS A 29 8.78 3.67 -6.85
N LEU A 30 8.71 2.37 -6.59
CA LEU A 30 7.95 1.77 -5.50
C LEU A 30 8.38 2.34 -4.14
N VAL A 31 9.68 2.33 -3.86
CA VAL A 31 10.24 2.84 -2.59
C VAL A 31 9.97 4.33 -2.45
N SER A 32 10.07 5.10 -3.53
CA SER A 32 9.72 6.53 -3.55
C SER A 32 8.25 6.76 -3.18
N GLN A 33 7.30 6.04 -3.78
CA GLN A 33 5.87 6.19 -3.45
C GLN A 33 5.57 5.85 -1.99
N TYR A 34 6.11 4.76 -1.44
CA TYR A 34 5.90 4.42 -0.03
C TYR A 34 6.57 5.41 0.93
N ARG A 35 7.73 5.97 0.60
CA ARG A 35 8.33 7.04 1.41
C ARG A 35 7.41 8.25 1.51
N ARG A 36 6.89 8.70 0.35
CA ARG A 36 5.94 9.81 0.27
C ARG A 36 4.64 9.55 1.03
N LEU A 37 4.21 8.28 1.10
CA LEU A 37 3.06 7.91 1.92
C LEU A 37 3.39 8.04 3.40
N LEU A 38 4.55 7.53 3.82
CA LEU A 38 4.95 7.47 5.22
C LEU A 38 5.36 8.83 5.78
N ASP A 39 5.80 9.77 4.94
CA ASP A 39 6.05 11.17 5.32
C ASP A 39 4.79 12.06 5.23
N GLY A 40 3.67 11.52 4.73
CA GLY A 40 2.39 12.22 4.61
C GLY A 40 2.28 13.16 3.41
N SER A 41 3.25 13.17 2.49
CA SER A 41 3.19 13.99 1.26
C SER A 41 2.21 13.45 0.20
N VAL A 42 1.80 12.19 0.29
CA VAL A 42 0.70 11.62 -0.52
C VAL A 42 -0.21 10.72 0.30
N THR A 43 -1.43 10.54 -0.21
CA THR A 43 -2.43 9.63 0.34
C THR A 43 -2.28 8.21 -0.22
N GLY A 44 -2.93 7.24 0.44
CA GLY A 44 -2.91 5.84 0.02
C GLY A 44 -3.52 5.60 -1.37
N ASP A 45 -4.53 6.37 -1.78
CA ASP A 45 -5.16 6.26 -3.09
C ASP A 45 -4.25 6.74 -4.23
N VAL A 46 -3.44 7.78 -3.98
CA VAL A 46 -2.45 8.29 -4.94
C VAL A 46 -1.37 7.23 -5.17
N VAL A 47 -0.90 6.59 -4.09
CA VAL A 47 0.06 5.48 -4.20
C VAL A 47 -0.56 4.30 -4.95
N TRP A 48 -1.80 3.91 -4.62
CA TRP A 48 -2.48 2.81 -5.31
C TRP A 48 -2.55 3.04 -6.82
N LYS A 49 -3.04 4.21 -7.25
CA LYS A 49 -3.11 4.57 -8.68
C LYS A 49 -1.73 4.55 -9.34
N SER A 50 -0.71 5.05 -8.65
CA SER A 50 0.66 5.03 -9.19
C SER A 50 1.25 3.63 -9.33
N LEU A 51 0.92 2.71 -8.43
CA LEU A 51 1.46 1.34 -8.42
C LEU A 51 0.65 0.38 -9.29
N ASP A 52 -0.64 0.60 -9.45
CA ASP A 52 -1.51 -0.15 -10.37
C ASP A 52 -1.10 0.07 -11.83
N ALA A 53 -0.67 1.29 -12.16
CA ALA A 53 -0.02 1.61 -13.43
C ALA A 53 1.26 0.78 -13.70
N MET A 54 1.83 0.12 -12.68
CA MET A 54 3.00 -0.73 -12.81
C MET A 54 2.70 -2.23 -12.99
N ASN A 55 1.43 -2.64 -13.14
CA ASN A 55 0.98 -4.04 -13.22
C ASN A 55 1.46 -4.92 -12.05
N ARG A 56 0.56 -5.32 -11.15
CA ARG A 56 0.95 -6.14 -10.00
C ARG A 56 0.15 -7.43 -9.84
N VAL A 57 0.80 -8.52 -10.22
CA VAL A 57 0.58 -9.81 -9.57
C VAL A 57 1.08 -9.67 -8.12
N GLY A 58 0.18 -9.59 -7.14
CA GLY A 58 0.54 -9.74 -5.72
C GLY A 58 0.20 -8.61 -4.74
N ILE A 59 -0.35 -7.46 -5.14
CA ILE A 59 -1.01 -6.60 -4.12
C ILE A 59 -2.41 -7.12 -3.87
N THR A 60 -2.58 -7.87 -2.80
CA THR A 60 -3.89 -8.04 -2.21
C THR A 60 -4.11 -6.92 -1.20
N ARG A 61 -5.35 -6.39 -1.13
CA ARG A 61 -5.82 -5.82 0.12
C ARG A 61 -5.75 -6.99 1.11
N GLY A 62 -4.75 -7.02 1.98
CA GLY A 62 -4.59 -8.11 2.95
C GLY A 62 -5.87 -8.32 3.77
N THR A 63 -5.90 -9.33 4.63
CA THR A 63 -7.10 -9.69 5.43
C THR A 63 -7.54 -8.64 6.46
N LEU A 64 -6.81 -7.51 6.56
CA LEU A 64 -7.23 -6.27 7.24
C LEU A 64 -8.29 -5.53 6.41
N GLU A 65 -9.36 -6.20 5.99
CA GLU A 65 -10.58 -5.54 5.56
C GLU A 65 -11.35 -5.10 6.83
N SER A 66 -11.75 -3.83 6.88
CA SER A 66 -12.73 -3.36 7.87
C SER A 66 -13.96 -4.29 7.81
N LYS A 67 -14.44 -4.72 8.98
CA LYS A 67 -15.50 -5.72 9.19
C LYS A 67 -16.38 -5.90 7.94
N ARG A 68 -16.20 -7.02 7.23
CA ARG A 68 -17.18 -7.47 6.23
C ARG A 68 -18.57 -7.36 6.84
N ASN A 69 -19.46 -6.60 6.22
CA ASN A 69 -20.87 -6.70 6.51
C ASN A 69 -21.30 -8.11 6.06
N PRO A 70 -21.69 -9.01 6.98
CA PRO A 70 -22.00 -10.40 6.65
C PRO A 70 -23.22 -10.56 5.72
N LEU A 71 -23.88 -9.46 5.33
CA LEU A 71 -25.04 -9.45 4.44
C LEU A 71 -24.76 -8.87 3.04
N ALA A 72 -23.51 -8.63 2.65
CA ALA A 72 -23.17 -8.26 1.27
C ALA A 72 -23.14 -9.49 0.35
N ILE A 73 -24.28 -10.19 0.26
CA ILE A 73 -24.64 -11.05 -0.87
C ILE A 73 -26.02 -10.57 -1.31
N LEU A 74 -26.05 -9.76 -2.36
CA LEU A 74 -27.15 -9.57 -3.29
C LEU A 74 -26.54 -9.29 -4.66
#